data_AF-A0AAD6ZAU8-F1
#
_entry.id   AF-A0AAD6ZAU8-F1
#
_cell.length_a   1.000
_cell.length_b   1.000
_cell.length_c   1.000
_cell.angle_alpha   90.00
_cell.angle_beta   90.00
_cell.angle_gamma   90.00
#
_symmetry.space_group_name_H-M   'P 1'
#
loop_
_entity.id
_entity.type
_entity.pdbx_description
1 polymer ?
#
loop_
_entity_poly.entity_id
_entity_poly.type
_entity_poly.pdbx_seq_one_letter_code
_entity_poly.pdbx_strand_id
1 'polypeptide(L)'
;MSRPGGHRRTRCYVRVLYSFCNWNLILIGRALDFRLPIYNYVANDSELREHELTSAEWEALLTVSKWLKAFRSATTEMSTTKLPMLSTTHAIFRGLQHHLKTLISTLPSTADPALKEGLVNAYRKLSDYFTKFDESRYCTWAARKYISPIA
;
A
#
# COMPACT_ATOMS: atom_id res chain seq x y z
N MET A 1 6.80 16.38 -38.91
CA MET A 1 7.62 15.17 -38.67
C MET A 1 7.53 14.81 -37.19
N SER A 2 6.59 13.95 -36.82
CA SER A 2 6.33 13.56 -35.42
C SER A 2 6.90 12.16 -35.15
N ARG A 3 7.70 12.03 -34.10
CA ARG A 3 8.39 10.78 -33.73
C ARG A 3 7.40 9.71 -33.20
N PRO A 4 7.35 8.49 -33.76
CA PRO A 4 6.38 7.45 -33.36
C PRO A 4 6.94 6.51 -32.29
N GLY A 5 7.48 7.06 -31.19
CA GLY A 5 8.21 6.27 -30.18
C GLY A 5 7.55 6.13 -28.80
N GLY A 6 6.61 7.02 -28.45
CA GLY A 6 6.09 7.12 -27.08
C GLY A 6 5.03 6.08 -26.70
N HIS A 7 4.26 5.58 -27.67
CA HIS A 7 3.02 4.82 -27.41
C HIS A 7 3.21 3.31 -27.20
N ARG A 8 4.44 2.78 -27.36
CA ARG A 8 4.70 1.35 -27.13
C ARG A 8 5.06 1.00 -25.68
N ARG A 9 5.35 1.99 -24.82
CA ARG A 9 5.79 1.73 -23.43
C ARG A 9 4.65 1.60 -22.40
N THR A 10 3.44 2.01 -22.75
CA THR A 10 2.25 1.85 -21.89
C THR A 10 1.56 0.50 -22.06
N ARG A 11 1.97 -0.29 -23.07
CA ARG A 11 1.47 -1.65 -23.30
C ARG A 11 1.97 -2.58 -22.18
N CYS A 12 1.06 -3.33 -21.57
CA CYS A 12 1.29 -4.46 -20.65
C CYS A 12 1.61 -4.21 -19.16
N TYR A 13 1.57 -2.99 -18.61
CA TYR A 13 1.97 -2.83 -17.20
C TYR A 13 0.87 -3.17 -16.17
N VAL A 14 -0.41 -3.00 -16.48
CA VAL A 14 -1.45 -3.06 -15.41
C VAL A 14 -1.72 -4.50 -14.93
N ARG A 15 -1.71 -5.51 -15.81
CA ARG A 15 -1.94 -6.92 -15.42
C ARG A 15 -0.67 -7.64 -14.94
N VAL A 16 0.49 -7.29 -15.49
CA VAL A 16 1.80 -7.83 -15.02
C VAL A 16 2.14 -7.35 -13.61
N LEU A 17 1.70 -6.15 -13.22
CA LEU A 17 1.83 -5.64 -11.85
C LEU A 17 0.91 -6.33 -10.83
N TYR A 18 -0.17 -6.97 -11.27
CA TYR A 18 -1.03 -7.78 -10.41
C TYR A 18 -0.41 -9.16 -10.12
N SER A 19 0.39 -9.69 -11.07
CA SER A 19 1.04 -11.00 -10.96
C SER A 19 2.43 -10.97 -10.31
N PHE A 20 3.13 -9.84 -10.38
CA PHE A 20 4.38 -9.62 -9.64
C PHE A 20 4.12 -8.68 -8.47
N CYS A 21 4.40 -9.14 -7.25
CA CYS A 21 4.31 -8.44 -5.96
C CYS A 21 5.16 -7.14 -5.86
N ASN A 22 5.04 -6.22 -6.82
CA ASN A 22 5.74 -4.95 -6.84
C ASN A 22 4.71 -3.82 -6.91
N TRP A 23 4.05 -3.62 -5.76
CA TRP A 23 3.05 -2.59 -5.47
C TRP A 23 3.67 -1.18 -5.50
N ASN A 24 4.13 -0.76 -6.68
CA ASN A 24 4.75 0.54 -6.84
C ASN A 24 3.67 1.62 -6.75
N LEU A 25 3.62 2.33 -5.61
CA LEU A 25 2.63 3.40 -5.33
C LEU A 25 2.52 4.40 -6.49
N ILE A 26 3.64 4.67 -7.19
CA ILE A 26 3.70 5.58 -8.33
C ILE A 26 2.86 5.06 -9.50
N LEU A 27 2.98 3.77 -9.83
CA LEU A 27 2.26 3.16 -10.95
C LEU A 27 0.76 3.04 -10.65
N ILE A 28 0.40 2.64 -9.44
CA ILE A 28 -1.00 2.54 -9.01
C ILE A 28 -1.64 3.94 -8.97
N GLY A 29 -0.92 4.94 -8.45
CA GLY A 29 -1.39 6.32 -8.46
C GLY A 29 -1.69 6.81 -9.87
N ARG A 30 -0.76 6.61 -10.82
CA ARG A 30 -0.94 6.99 -12.22
C ARG A 30 -2.10 6.24 -12.88
N ALA A 31 -2.26 4.95 -12.60
CA ALA A 31 -3.37 4.17 -13.14
C ALA A 31 -4.73 4.72 -12.67
N LEU A 32 -4.82 5.14 -11.40
CA LEU A 32 -6.04 5.77 -10.86
C LEU A 32 -6.28 7.17 -11.45
N ASP A 33 -5.24 8.00 -11.58
CA ASP A 33 -5.34 9.35 -12.16
C ASP A 33 -5.81 9.33 -13.63
N PHE A 34 -5.42 8.29 -14.37
CA PHE A 34 -5.76 8.12 -15.79
C PHE A 34 -6.82 7.03 -16.04
N ARG A 35 -7.66 6.71 -15.04
CA ARG A 35 -8.68 5.65 -15.15
C ARG A 35 -9.55 5.79 -16.41
N LEU A 36 -10.09 7.00 -16.66
CA LEU A 36 -10.97 7.25 -17.80
C LEU A 36 -10.24 7.16 -19.16
N PRO A 37 -9.06 7.78 -19.35
CA PRO A 37 -8.25 7.56 -20.55
C PRO A 37 -7.87 6.09 -20.79
N ILE A 38 -7.53 5.34 -19.74
CA ILE A 38 -7.20 3.91 -19.84
C ILE A 38 -8.43 3.12 -20.30
N TYR A 39 -9.58 3.37 -19.68
CA TYR A 39 -10.84 2.74 -20.04
C TYR A 39 -11.19 2.98 -21.52
N ASN A 40 -11.16 4.25 -21.95
CA ASN A 40 -11.43 4.62 -23.34
C ASN A 40 -10.41 4.00 -24.31
N TYR A 41 -9.14 3.91 -23.94
CA TYR A 41 -8.10 3.31 -24.76
C TYR A 41 -8.32 1.80 -24.93
N VAL A 42 -8.59 1.09 -23.84
CA VAL A 42 -8.87 -0.35 -23.84
C VAL A 42 -10.15 -0.68 -24.60
N ALA A 43 -11.18 0.15 -24.49
CA ALA A 43 -12.44 -0.03 -25.23
C ALA A 43 -12.26 0.07 -26.76
N ASN A 44 -11.28 0.85 -27.23
CA ASN A 44 -11.01 1.08 -28.65
C ASN A 44 -10.06 0.04 -29.27
N ASP A 45 -9.34 -0.76 -28.48
CA ASP A 45 -8.37 -1.74 -28.95
C ASP A 45 -8.84 -3.16 -28.62
N SER A 46 -9.22 -3.92 -29.64
CA SER A 46 -9.80 -5.26 -29.46
C SER A 46 -8.85 -6.24 -28.79
N GLU A 47 -7.53 -6.06 -28.94
CA GLU A 47 -6.52 -6.93 -28.32
C GLU A 47 -6.39 -6.67 -26.81
N LEU A 48 -6.79 -5.48 -26.34
CA LEU A 48 -6.63 -5.08 -24.94
C LEU A 48 -7.87 -5.35 -24.08
N ARG A 49 -9.01 -5.69 -24.67
CA ARG A 49 -10.26 -5.97 -23.95
C ARG A 49 -10.13 -7.12 -22.95
N GLU A 50 -9.26 -8.10 -23.20
CA GLU A 50 -8.97 -9.17 -22.25
C GLU A 50 -8.21 -8.71 -20.98
N HIS A 51 -7.74 -7.47 -20.96
CA HIS A 51 -7.02 -6.85 -19.85
C HIS A 51 -7.81 -5.70 -19.21
N GLU A 52 -9.08 -5.55 -19.58
CA GLU A 52 -9.96 -4.57 -18.97
C GLU A 52 -10.18 -4.90 -17.50
N LEU A 53 -9.86 -3.93 -16.64
CA LEU A 53 -10.11 -4.06 -15.21
C LEU A 53 -11.59 -3.83 -14.93
N THR A 54 -12.19 -4.78 -14.22
CA THR A 54 -13.54 -4.68 -13.68
C THR A 54 -13.62 -3.54 -12.67
N SER A 55 -14.85 -3.06 -12.42
CA SER A 55 -15.06 -2.04 -11.38
C SER A 55 -14.55 -2.50 -10.00
N ALA A 56 -14.65 -3.81 -9.70
CA ALA A 56 -14.17 -4.37 -8.44
C ALA A 56 -12.63 -4.29 -8.32
N GLU A 57 -11.90 -4.56 -9.40
CA GLU A 57 -10.44 -4.44 -9.43
C GLU A 57 -9.98 -2.99 -9.32
N TRP A 58 -10.71 -2.04 -9.91
CA TRP A 58 -10.44 -0.61 -9.70
C TRP A 58 -10.60 -0.18 -8.23
N GLU A 59 -11.65 -0.65 -7.56
CA GLU A 59 -11.87 -0.39 -6.13
C GLU A 59 -10.81 -1.08 -5.24
N ALA A 60 -10.35 -2.27 -5.63
CA ALA A 60 -9.23 -2.94 -4.99
C ALA A 60 -7.94 -2.11 -5.09
N LEU A 61 -7.60 -1.61 -6.29
CA LEU A 61 -6.45 -0.72 -6.50
C LEU A 61 -6.56 0.56 -5.68
N LEU A 62 -7.74 1.16 -5.61
CA LEU A 62 -7.98 2.35 -4.80
C LEU A 62 -7.74 2.07 -3.31
N THR A 63 -8.25 0.94 -2.82
CA THR A 63 -8.10 0.50 -1.43
C THR A 63 -6.63 0.32 -1.07
N VAL A 64 -5.87 -0.41 -1.90
CA VAL A 64 -4.43 -0.61 -1.64
C VAL A 64 -3.65 0.69 -1.78
N SER A 65 -3.98 1.54 -2.75
CA SER A 65 -3.37 2.86 -2.91
C SER A 65 -3.53 3.73 -1.66
N LYS A 66 -4.73 3.76 -1.07
CA LYS A 66 -4.99 4.49 0.18
C LYS A 66 -4.11 3.97 1.33
N TRP A 67 -4.01 2.65 1.48
CA TRP A 67 -3.17 2.07 2.52
C TRP A 67 -1.67 2.36 2.30
N LEU A 68 -1.17 2.19 1.06
CA LEU A 68 0.22 2.49 0.71
C LEU A 68 0.57 3.96 0.92
N LYS A 69 -0.36 4.88 0.65
CA LYS A 69 -0.19 6.31 0.96
C LYS A 69 -0.06 6.55 2.48
N ALA A 70 -0.90 5.93 3.29
CA ALA A 70 -0.81 6.02 4.75
C ALA A 70 0.52 5.45 5.27
N PHE A 71 0.93 4.28 4.77
CA PHE A 71 2.22 3.66 5.10
C PHE A 71 3.41 4.55 4.71
N ARG A 72 3.40 5.10 3.49
CA ARG A 72 4.43 6.03 3.03
C ARG A 72 4.47 7.30 3.88
N SER A 73 3.32 7.87 4.24
CA SER A 73 3.25 9.05 5.10
C SER A 73 3.91 8.79 6.45
N ALA A 74 3.52 7.70 7.11
CA ALA A 74 4.07 7.29 8.40
C ALA A 74 5.59 7.06 8.35
N THR A 75 6.08 6.37 7.31
CA THR A 75 7.52 6.11 7.15
C THR A 75 8.33 7.35 6.75
N THR A 76 7.71 8.28 6.01
CA THR A 76 8.34 9.57 5.69
C THR A 76 8.48 10.42 6.93
N GLU A 77 7.43 10.51 7.76
CA GLU A 77 7.50 11.18 9.06
C GLU A 77 8.59 10.57 9.94
N MET A 78 8.66 9.24 10.00
CA MET A 78 9.68 8.54 10.77
C MET A 78 11.12 8.81 10.31
N SER A 79 11.34 8.90 9.01
CA SER A 79 12.68 9.07 8.42
C SER A 79 13.15 10.53 8.38
N THR A 80 12.23 11.50 8.41
CA THR A 80 12.55 12.94 8.34
C THR A 80 12.69 13.60 9.71
N THR A 81 12.21 12.95 10.77
CA THR A 81 12.27 13.48 12.13
C THR A 81 13.68 13.43 12.69
N LYS A 82 14.13 14.55 13.25
CA LYS A 82 15.45 14.67 13.91
C LYS A 82 15.45 14.21 15.38
N LEU A 83 14.27 13.89 15.91
CA LEU A 83 14.07 13.44 17.29
C LEU A 83 14.14 11.91 17.38
N PRO A 84 14.57 11.35 18.53
CA PRO A 84 14.54 9.91 18.74
C PRO A 84 13.09 9.41 18.72
N MET A 85 12.75 8.62 17.70
CA MET A 85 11.38 8.11 17.48
C MET A 85 11.14 6.70 18.01
N LEU A 86 12.13 6.07 18.66
CA LEU A 86 12.03 4.67 19.06
C LEU A 86 10.79 4.39 19.94
N SER A 87 10.40 5.35 20.80
CA SER A 87 9.20 5.26 21.63
C SER A 87 7.89 5.41 20.83
N THR A 88 7.89 6.15 19.73
CA THR A 88 6.71 6.43 18.89
C THR A 88 6.56 5.46 17.72
N THR A 89 7.64 4.87 17.23
CA THR A 89 7.65 3.89 16.13
C THR A 89 6.70 2.73 16.40
N HIS A 90 6.67 2.24 17.64
CA HIS A 90 5.76 1.18 18.06
C HIS A 90 4.28 1.59 17.91
N ALA A 91 3.91 2.81 18.33
CA ALA A 91 2.55 3.31 18.18
C ALA A 91 2.16 3.49 16.71
N ILE A 92 3.07 3.99 15.88
CA ILE A 92 2.86 4.19 14.44
C ILE A 92 2.60 2.86 13.74
N PHE A 93 3.43 1.84 13.96
CA PHE A 93 3.20 0.52 13.36
C PHE A 93 1.90 -0.13 13.84
N ARG A 94 1.49 0.14 15.09
CA ARG A 94 0.24 -0.41 15.65
C ARG A 94 -0.97 0.22 14.96
N GLY A 95 -0.90 1.53 14.71
CA GLY A 95 -1.88 2.25 13.90
C GLY A 95 -2.00 1.67 12.49
N LEU A 96 -0.86 1.38 11.83
CA LEU A 96 -0.85 0.79 10.49
C LEU A 96 -1.45 -0.63 10.46
N GLN A 97 -1.16 -1.45 11.47
CA GLN A 97 -1.78 -2.78 11.62
C GLN A 97 -3.28 -2.69 11.88
N HIS A 98 -3.72 -1.77 12.74
CA HIS A 98 -5.13 -1.56 13.00
C HIS A 98 -5.86 -1.14 11.72
N HIS A 99 -5.27 -0.24 10.93
CA HIS A 99 -5.82 0.15 9.63
C HIS A 99 -5.95 -1.03 8.67
N LEU A 100 -4.93 -1.91 8.57
CA LEU A 100 -5.04 -3.15 7.78
C LEU A 100 -6.15 -4.07 8.28
N LYS A 101 -6.26 -4.26 9.60
CA LYS A 101 -7.31 -5.09 10.19
C LYS A 101 -8.70 -4.58 9.83
N THR A 102 -8.90 -3.26 9.92
CA THR A 102 -10.15 -2.61 9.51
C THR A 102 -10.41 -2.85 8.02
N LEU A 103 -9.43 -2.63 7.15
CA LEU A 103 -9.57 -2.87 5.71
C LEU A 103 -9.95 -4.33 5.39
N ILE A 104 -9.29 -5.30 6.02
CA ILE A 104 -9.58 -6.73 5.87
C ILE A 104 -11.01 -7.05 6.34
N SER A 105 -11.47 -6.43 7.43
CA SER A 105 -12.83 -6.66 7.96
C SER A 105 -13.94 -6.03 7.12
N THR A 106 -13.64 -4.93 6.43
CA THR A 106 -14.61 -4.21 5.58
C THR A 106 -14.68 -4.76 4.16
N LEU A 107 -13.75 -5.62 3.76
CA LEU A 107 -13.74 -6.22 2.43
C LEU A 107 -14.93 -7.17 2.27
N PRO A 108 -15.68 -7.07 1.15
CA PRO A 108 -16.78 -7.99 0.88
C PRO A 108 -16.25 -9.41 0.70
N SER A 109 -17.09 -10.42 0.96
CA SER A 109 -16.75 -11.84 0.76
C SER A 109 -16.45 -12.18 -0.70
N THR A 110 -16.92 -11.35 -1.64
CA THR A 110 -16.66 -11.44 -3.08
C THR A 110 -15.36 -10.77 -3.51
N ALA A 111 -14.61 -10.16 -2.59
CA ALA A 111 -13.34 -9.53 -2.91
C ALA A 111 -12.32 -10.56 -3.43
N ASP A 112 -11.45 -10.11 -4.33
CA ASP A 112 -10.39 -10.92 -4.89
C ASP A 112 -9.55 -11.59 -3.78
N PRO A 113 -9.44 -12.94 -3.77
CA PRO A 113 -8.61 -13.67 -2.82
C PRO A 113 -7.16 -13.18 -2.76
N ALA A 114 -6.58 -12.78 -3.91
CA ALA A 114 -5.21 -12.29 -3.97
C ALA A 114 -5.04 -10.95 -3.23
N LEU A 115 -6.05 -10.07 -3.30
CA LEU A 115 -6.06 -8.82 -2.53
C LEU A 115 -6.09 -9.10 -1.03
N LYS A 116 -6.99 -10.01 -0.60
CA LYS A 116 -7.12 -10.38 0.80
C LYS A 116 -5.83 -11.00 1.33
N GLU A 117 -5.22 -11.90 0.57
CA GLU A 117 -3.93 -12.49 0.89
C GLU A 117 -2.83 -11.44 0.99
N GLY A 118 -2.75 -10.51 0.03
CA GLY A 118 -1.79 -9.40 0.04
C GLY A 118 -1.88 -8.55 1.31
N LEU A 119 -3.09 -8.20 1.74
CA LEU A 119 -3.32 -7.43 2.97
C LEU A 119 -2.97 -8.23 4.23
N VAL A 120 -3.30 -9.53 4.27
CA VAL A 120 -2.92 -10.42 5.38
C VAL A 120 -1.40 -10.56 5.47
N ASN A 121 -0.72 -10.70 4.33
CA ASN A 121 0.74 -10.78 4.28
C ASN A 121 1.39 -9.47 4.71
N ALA A 122 0.83 -8.31 4.34
CA ALA A 122 1.26 -7.01 4.84
C ALA A 122 1.08 -6.90 6.37
N TYR A 123 -0.04 -7.39 6.90
CA TYR A 123 -0.31 -7.41 8.33
C TYR A 123 0.70 -8.27 9.09
N ARG A 124 0.94 -9.50 8.60
CA ARG A 124 1.94 -10.43 9.15
C ARG A 124 3.32 -9.79 9.12
N LYS A 125 3.71 -9.17 8.00
CA LYS A 125 5.01 -8.51 7.87
C LYS A 125 5.20 -7.39 8.89
N LEU A 126 4.16 -6.59 9.14
CA LEU A 126 4.19 -5.60 10.22
C LEU A 126 4.32 -6.26 11.60
N SER A 127 3.65 -7.39 11.82
CA SER A 127 3.75 -8.15 13.07
C SER A 127 5.15 -8.69 13.31
N ASP A 128 5.84 -9.15 12.26
CA ASP A 128 7.23 -9.62 12.37
C ASP A 128 8.16 -8.48 12.81
N TYR A 129 7.92 -7.25 12.34
CA TYR A 129 8.67 -6.09 12.83
C TYR A 129 8.40 -5.82 14.31
N PHE A 130 7.15 -5.99 14.77
CA PHE A 130 6.81 -5.88 16.19
C PHE A 130 7.56 -6.88 17.06
N THR A 131 7.57 -8.15 16.69
CA THR A 131 8.24 -9.19 17.48
C THR A 131 9.73 -8.87 17.66
N LYS A 132 10.39 -8.34 16.62
CA LYS A 132 11.78 -7.88 16.72
C LYS A 132 11.98 -6.66 17.62
N PHE A 133 10.98 -5.78 17.73
CA PHE A 133 11.05 -4.66 18.67
C PHE A 133 10.86 -5.09 20.11
N ASP A 134 10.01 -6.08 20.38
CA ASP A 134 9.77 -6.62 21.73
C ASP A 134 10.98 -7.41 22.27
N GLU A 135 11.72 -8.10 21.39
CA GLU A 135 12.99 -8.76 21.74
C GLU A 135 14.07 -7.75 22.20
N SER A 136 13.95 -6.49 21.79
CA SER A 136 14.89 -5.43 22.10
C SER A 136 14.41 -4.57 23.27
N ARG A 137 15.08 -4.68 24.43
CA ARG A 137 14.78 -3.86 25.62
C ARG A 137 14.90 -2.34 25.39
N TYR A 138 15.52 -1.91 24.30
CA TYR A 138 15.73 -0.50 23.97
C TYR A 138 14.42 0.25 23.70
N CYS A 139 13.44 -0.38 23.05
CA CYS A 139 12.15 0.26 22.74
C CYS A 139 11.35 0.53 24.02
N THR A 140 11.28 -0.47 24.89
CA THR A 140 10.62 -0.38 26.20
C THR A 140 11.31 0.62 27.12
N TRP A 141 12.65 0.67 27.08
CA TRP A 141 13.43 1.66 27.84
C TRP A 141 13.21 3.10 27.34
N ALA A 142 13.20 3.31 26.02
CA ALA A 142 12.96 4.64 25.44
C ALA A 142 11.55 5.16 25.72
N ALA A 143 10.55 4.27 25.82
CA ALA A 143 9.17 4.64 26.14
C ALA A 143 8.98 5.07 27.62
N ARG A 144 9.83 4.61 28.55
CA ARG A 144 9.72 4.94 29.98
C ARG A 144 9.94 6.42 30.32
N LYS A 145 10.72 7.17 29.54
CA LYS A 145 11.01 8.59 29.84
C LYS A 145 9.81 9.54 29.73
N TYR A 146 8.70 9.10 29.15
CA TYR A 146 7.48 9.91 29.02
C TYR A 146 6.41 9.57 30.07
N ILE A 147 6.69 8.63 30.97
CA ILE A 147 5.82 8.21 32.07
C ILE A 147 6.55 8.55 33.38
N SER A 148 6.65 9.84 33.71
CA SER A 148 6.95 10.19 35.11
C SER A 148 5.68 10.03 35.93
N PRO A 149 5.75 9.42 37.14
CA PRO A 149 4.65 9.49 38.09
C PRO A 149 4.46 10.95 38.48
N ILE A 150 3.21 11.40 38.44
CA ILE A 150 2.80 12.62 39.15
C ILE A 150 3.13 12.36 40.62
N ALA A 151 4.11 13.09 41.15
CA ALA A 151 4.43 13.14 42.57
C ALA A 151 3.45 14.06 43.29
#